data_AF-A0A315TT77-F1
#
_entry.id   AF-A0A315TT77-F1
#
_cell.length_a   1.000
_cell.length_b   1.000
_cell.length_c   1.000
_cell.angle_alpha   90.00
_cell.angle_beta   90.00
_cell.angle_gamma   90.00
#
_symmetry.space_group_name_H-M   'P 1'
#
loop_
_entity.id
_entity.type
_entity.pdbx_description
1 polymer ?
#
loop_
_entity_poly.entity_id
_entity_poly.type
_entity_poly.pdbx_seq_one_letter_code
_entity_poly.pdbx_strand_id
1 'polypeptide(L)'
;MSDIVGMLDELISSSIFKSSQSGIMVHDYRVPLSELGRQRLTDQLVGEFRRVCERYDIVCEYDEEMSAFRVRIDLRRCVMTPSQARAMDTAMSHYQLNE
;
A
#
# COMPACT_ATOMS: atom_id res chain seq x y z
N MET A 1 5.90 4.74 -14.42
CA MET A 1 5.91 5.66 -13.27
C MET A 1 4.54 6.09 -12.74
N SER A 2 3.58 6.57 -13.55
CA SER A 2 2.26 7.04 -13.04
C SER A 2 1.45 5.95 -12.33
N ASP A 3 1.46 4.72 -12.86
CA ASP A 3 0.49 3.70 -12.42
C ASP A 3 0.82 3.07 -11.06
N ILE A 4 2.10 2.83 -10.78
CA ILE A 4 2.53 2.21 -9.50
C ILE A 4 2.28 3.17 -8.32
N VAL A 5 2.54 4.46 -8.52
CA VAL A 5 2.33 5.48 -7.48
C VAL A 5 0.84 5.62 -7.18
N GLY A 6 0.01 5.76 -8.22
CA GLY A 6 -1.45 5.85 -8.05
C GLY A 6 -2.02 4.62 -7.33
N MET A 7 -1.55 3.43 -7.71
CA MET A 7 -1.96 2.19 -7.05
C MET A 7 -1.52 2.15 -5.57
N LEU A 8 -0.30 2.54 -5.23
CA LEU A 8 0.11 2.60 -3.81
C LEU A 8 -0.73 3.62 -3.02
N ASP A 9 -1.04 4.77 -3.61
CA ASP A 9 -1.92 5.77 -2.98
C ASP A 9 -3.32 5.20 -2.69
N GLU A 10 -3.86 4.39 -3.60
CA GLU A 10 -5.11 3.65 -3.40
C GLU A 10 -5.01 2.60 -2.30
N LEU A 11 -3.92 1.83 -2.26
CA LEU A 11 -3.69 0.83 -1.22
C LEU A 11 -3.54 1.45 0.17
N ILE A 12 -2.84 2.59 0.29
CA ILE A 12 -2.72 3.34 1.55
C ILE A 12 -4.10 3.86 1.96
N SER A 13 -4.87 4.43 1.03
CA SER A 13 -6.21 4.94 1.32
C SER A 13 -7.17 3.83 1.76
N SER A 14 -7.10 2.66 1.10
CA SER A 14 -7.84 1.46 1.48
C SER A 14 -7.44 0.96 2.87
N SER A 15 -6.14 0.98 3.19
CA SER A 15 -5.61 0.59 4.49
C SER A 15 -6.16 1.50 5.60
N ILE A 16 -6.17 2.81 5.39
CA ILE A 16 -6.72 3.79 6.32
C ILE A 16 -8.21 3.50 6.59
N PHE A 17 -8.98 3.28 5.53
CA PHE A 17 -10.40 2.96 5.65
C PHE A 17 -10.65 1.64 6.40
N LYS A 18 -9.89 0.59 6.11
CA LYS A 18 -9.98 -0.68 6.85
C LYS A 18 -9.60 -0.50 8.32
N SER A 19 -8.62 0.34 8.59
CA SER A 19 -8.17 0.65 9.96
C SER A 19 -9.25 1.37 10.75
N SER A 20 -10.03 2.26 10.12
CA SER A 20 -11.15 2.94 10.78
C SER A 20 -12.25 1.98 11.25
N GLN A 21 -12.36 0.81 10.62
CA GLN A 21 -13.37 -0.20 10.97
C GLN A 21 -12.86 -1.25 11.96
N SER A 22 -11.56 -1.53 11.96
CA SER A 22 -10.99 -2.71 12.64
C SER A 22 -9.90 -2.39 13.66
N GLY A 23 -9.35 -1.16 13.67
CA GLY A 23 -8.18 -0.81 14.48
C GLY A 23 -6.86 -1.45 14.01
N ILE A 24 -6.87 -2.28 12.96
CA ILE A 24 -5.68 -2.94 12.43
C ILE A 24 -4.85 -1.93 11.63
N MET A 25 -3.57 -1.77 11.99
CA MET A 25 -2.67 -0.76 11.38
C MET A 25 -1.76 -1.31 10.30
N VAL A 26 -1.69 -2.64 10.17
CA VAL A 26 -0.81 -3.32 9.24
C VAL A 26 -1.66 -4.10 8.25
N HIS A 27 -1.48 -3.82 6.97
CA HIS A 27 -2.27 -4.41 5.89
C HIS A 27 -1.37 -5.05 4.85
N ASP A 28 -1.66 -6.30 4.53
CA ASP A 28 -0.98 -7.06 3.49
C ASP A 28 -1.86 -7.13 2.23
N TYR A 29 -1.25 -6.80 1.10
CA TYR A 29 -1.87 -6.83 -0.22
C TYR A 29 -1.06 -7.71 -1.16
N ARG A 30 -1.75 -8.31 -2.13
CA ARG A 30 -1.14 -8.96 -3.28
C ARG A 30 -1.52 -8.18 -4.52
N VAL A 31 -0.51 -7.81 -5.31
CA VAL A 31 -0.66 -7.07 -6.55
C VAL A 31 -0.15 -7.96 -7.69
N PRO A 32 -1.04 -8.67 -8.40
CA PRO A 32 -0.68 -9.44 -9.59
C PRO A 32 -0.09 -8.56 -10.68
N LEU A 33 0.82 -9.11 -11.50
CA LEU A 33 1.36 -8.37 -12.66
C LEU A 33 0.28 -7.89 -13.64
N SER A 34 -0.83 -8.63 -13.74
CA SER A 34 -1.98 -8.25 -14.56
C SER A 34 -2.62 -6.94 -14.13
N GLU A 35 -2.63 -6.64 -12.82
CA GLU A 35 -3.16 -5.37 -12.30
C GLU A 35 -2.25 -4.19 -12.63
N LEU A 36 -0.97 -4.45 -12.88
CA LEU A 36 -0.02 -3.45 -13.39
C LEU A 36 -0.09 -3.27 -14.90
N GLY A 37 -1.05 -3.92 -15.58
CA GLY A 37 -1.14 -3.93 -17.04
C GLY A 37 0.06 -4.61 -17.71
N ARG A 38 0.78 -5.46 -16.98
CA ARG A 38 2.00 -6.13 -17.46
C ARG A 38 1.75 -7.63 -17.62
N GLN A 39 2.10 -8.15 -18.78
CA GLN A 39 2.05 -9.60 -19.05
C GLN A 39 3.36 -10.31 -18.71
N ARG A 40 4.46 -9.57 -18.52
CA ARG A 40 5.79 -10.13 -18.28
C ARG A 40 6.52 -9.34 -17.21
N LEU A 41 7.15 -10.07 -16.28
CA LEU A 41 8.08 -9.51 -15.31
C LEU A 41 9.37 -9.07 -16.00
N THR A 42 9.85 -7.88 -15.68
CA THR A 42 11.20 -7.43 -16.02
C THR A 42 11.91 -6.99 -14.75
N ASP A 43 13.22 -7.20 -14.68
CA ASP A 43 14.04 -6.73 -13.55
C ASP A 43 13.90 -5.22 -13.33
N GLN A 44 13.70 -4.48 -14.43
CA GLN A 44 13.43 -3.05 -14.39
C GLN A 44 12.11 -2.74 -13.66
N LEU A 45 11.04 -3.50 -13.92
CA LEU A 45 9.74 -3.31 -13.26
C LEU A 45 9.84 -3.63 -11.77
N VAL A 46 10.47 -4.74 -11.41
CA VAL A 46 10.71 -5.12 -10.00
C VAL A 46 11.49 -4.01 -9.28
N GLY A 47 12.56 -3.52 -9.92
CA GLY A 47 13.37 -2.43 -9.39
C GLY A 47 12.64 -1.09 -9.32
N GLU A 48 11.76 -0.75 -10.27
CA GLU A 48 10.92 0.44 -10.21
C GLU A 48 9.92 0.32 -9.05
N PHE A 49 9.19 -0.79 -8.98
CA PHE A 49 8.16 -1.03 -7.98
C PHE A 49 8.73 -0.99 -6.55
N ARG A 50 9.87 -1.68 -6.34
CA ARG A 50 10.58 -1.67 -5.06
C ARG A 50 11.03 -0.26 -4.67
N ARG A 51 11.64 0.49 -5.60
CA ARG A 51 12.06 1.88 -5.34
C ARG A 51 10.88 2.79 -5.00
N VAL A 52 9.72 2.58 -5.64
CA VAL A 52 8.52 3.34 -5.27
C VAL A 52 8.09 2.97 -3.85
N CYS A 53 7.97 1.69 -3.51
CA CYS A 53 7.57 1.27 -2.16
C CYS A 53 8.53 1.79 -1.07
N GLU A 54 9.84 1.74 -1.31
CA GLU A 54 10.86 2.26 -0.39
C GLU A 54 10.67 3.77 -0.11
N ARG A 55 10.29 4.58 -1.11
CA ARG A 55 10.01 6.01 -0.90
C ARG A 55 8.83 6.26 0.04
N TYR A 56 7.91 5.32 0.14
CA TYR A 56 6.73 5.41 1.00
C TYR A 56 6.91 4.66 2.33
N ASP A 57 8.11 4.15 2.64
CA ASP A 57 8.39 3.24 3.76
C ASP A 57 7.44 2.02 3.78
N ILE A 58 7.16 1.48 2.59
CA ILE A 58 6.31 0.30 2.37
C ILE A 58 7.21 -0.90 2.05
N VAL A 59 6.95 -2.03 2.70
CA VAL A 59 7.67 -3.28 2.41
C VAL A 59 7.05 -3.92 1.18
N CYS A 60 7.90 -4.28 0.22
CA CYS A 60 7.47 -4.96 -0.99
C CYS A 60 8.44 -6.06 -1.38
N GLU A 61 7.89 -7.24 -1.66
CA GLU A 61 8.61 -8.41 -2.15
C GLU A 61 7.90 -8.96 -3.38
N TYR A 62 8.67 -9.35 -4.40
CA TYR A 62 8.10 -10.06 -5.53
C TYR A 62 8.05 -11.56 -5.24
N ASP A 63 6.88 -12.15 -5.42
CA ASP A 63 6.63 -13.58 -5.32
C ASP A 63 6.59 -14.18 -6.72
N GLU A 64 7.68 -14.86 -7.10
CA GLU A 64 7.85 -15.49 -8.42
C GLU A 64 6.81 -16.60 -8.66
N GLU A 65 6.48 -17.38 -7.63
CA GLU A 65 5.53 -18.51 -7.74
C GLU A 65 4.11 -18.01 -8.05
N MET A 66 3.70 -16.91 -7.42
CA MET A 66 2.38 -16.32 -7.61
C MET A 66 2.33 -15.25 -8.69
N SER A 67 3.48 -14.90 -9.29
CA SER A 67 3.60 -13.80 -10.26
C SER A 67 2.96 -12.49 -9.75
N ALA A 68 3.22 -12.16 -8.48
CA ALA A 68 2.60 -11.03 -7.79
C ALA A 68 3.55 -10.34 -6.81
N PHE A 69 3.36 -9.04 -6.59
CA PHE A 69 4.04 -8.33 -5.51
C PHE A 69 3.25 -8.49 -4.21
N ARG A 70 3.93 -8.89 -3.14
CA ARG A 70 3.44 -8.82 -1.76
C ARG A 70 3.78 -7.44 -1.22
N VAL A 71 2.77 -6.65 -0.93
CA VAL A 71 2.90 -5.27 -0.45
C VAL A 71 2.38 -5.20 0.97
N ARG A 72 3.23 -4.81 1.92
CA ARG A 72 2.87 -4.68 3.33
C ARG A 72 2.98 -3.22 3.76
N ILE A 73 1.83 -2.67 4.16
CA ILE A 73 1.66 -1.29 4.57
C ILE A 73 1.49 -1.24 6.08
N ASP A 74 2.42 -0.57 6.77
CA ASP A 74 2.27 -0.20 8.17
C ASP A 74 1.92 1.29 8.25
N LEU A 75 0.68 1.61 8.60
CA LEU A 75 0.18 2.98 8.66
C LEU A 75 0.84 3.83 9.74
N ARG A 76 1.58 3.22 10.67
CA ARG A 76 2.37 3.94 11.69
C ARG A 76 3.65 4.51 11.13
N ARG A 77 4.08 4.03 9.97
CA ARG A 77 5.39 4.30 9.38
C ARG A 77 5.31 4.84 7.96
N CYS A 78 4.32 4.40 7.19
CA CYS A 78 4.25 4.73 5.78
C CYS A 78 4.16 6.25 5.57
N VAL A 79 4.83 6.74 4.53
CA VAL A 79 4.76 8.14 4.15
C VAL A 79 3.40 8.41 3.54
N MET A 80 2.68 9.37 4.09
CA MET A 80 1.33 9.74 3.65
C MET A 80 1.33 11.12 3.00
N THR A 81 0.43 11.28 2.03
CA THR A 81 0.03 12.62 1.58
C THR A 81 -0.72 13.35 2.70
N PRO A 82 -0.79 14.70 2.68
CA PRO A 82 -1.54 15.46 3.67
C PRO A 82 -3.02 15.07 3.78
N SER A 83 -3.65 14.64 2.68
CA SER A 83 -5.04 14.14 2.67
C SER A 83 -5.16 12.79 3.37
N GLN A 84 -4.27 11.84 3.07
CA GLN A 84 -4.24 10.53 3.74
C GLN A 84 -3.97 10.67 5.25
N ALA A 85 -3.03 11.54 5.65
CA ALA A 85 -2.74 11.78 7.06
C ALA A 85 -3.97 12.30 7.83
N ARG A 86 -4.74 13.24 7.24
CA ARG A 86 -6.00 13.72 7.83
C ARG A 86 -7.06 12.62 7.91
N ALA A 87 -7.17 11.80 6.87
CA ALA A 87 -8.10 10.67 6.86
C ALA A 87 -7.74 9.64 7.95
N MET A 88 -6.45 9.39 8.17
CA MET A 88 -5.97 8.51 9.22
C MET A 88 -6.28 9.06 10.62
N ASP A 89 -6.05 10.34 10.85
CA ASP A 89 -6.39 10.99 12.12
C ASP A 89 -7.89 10.91 12.44
N THR A 90 -8.71 11.13 11.41
CA THR A 90 -10.18 10.97 11.50
C THR A 90 -10.57 9.53 11.79
N ALA A 91 -9.94 8.56 11.10
CA ALA A 91 -10.18 7.13 11.29
C ALA A 91 -9.84 6.68 12.72
N MET A 92 -8.71 7.13 13.26
CA MET A 92 -8.28 6.86 14.64
C MET A 92 -9.24 7.44 15.66
N SER A 93 -9.68 8.68 15.45
CA SER A 93 -10.63 9.35 16.34
C SER A 93 -11.99 8.62 16.38
N HIS A 94 -12.47 8.14 15.23
CA HIS A 94 -13.72 7.36 15.17
C HIS A 94 -13.62 6.02 15.87
N TYR A 95 -12.50 5.31 15.72
CA TYR A 95 -12.30 4.03 16.40
C TYR A 95 -12.27 4.22 17.92
N GLN A 96 -11.55 5.23 18.42
CA GLN A 96 -11.48 5.55 19.85
C GLN A 96 -12.83 5.91 20.48
N LEU A 97 -13.78 6.44 19.70
CA LEU A 97 -15.12 6.77 20.18
C LEU A 97 -16.07 5.57 20.22
N ASN A 98 -15.73 4.49 19.51
CA ASN A 98 -16.56 3.28 19.38
C ASN A 98 -16.06 2.09 20.22
N GLU A 99 -14.93 2.25 20.92
CA GLU A 99 -14.44 1.33 21.97
C GLU A 99 -14.90 1.77 23.37
#